data_AF-A0A4U1EY80-F1
#
_entry.id   AF-A0A4U1EY80-F1
#
_cell.length_a   1.000
_cell.length_b   1.000
_cell.length_c   1.000
_cell.angle_alpha   90.00
_cell.angle_beta   90.00
_cell.angle_gamma   90.00
#
_symmetry.space_group_name_H-M   'P 1'
#
loop_
_entity.id
_entity.type
_entity.pdbx_description
1 polymer ?
#
loop_
_entity_poly.entity_id
_entity_poly.type
_entity_poly.pdbx_seq_one_letter_code
_entity_poly.pdbx_strand_id
1 'polypeptide(L)'
;MLSLFCFRWIIHAMKYELQIRGGNKPARDLYQLSPTEVKQLLLDILQPQRNGRCWLNRRQIDGSLNRTPPEFYDRVWQILERTPNGIIVAGRHLPQ
;
A
#
# COMPACT_ATOMS: atom_id res chain seq x y z
N MET A 1 17.97 8.08 -4.38
CA MET A 1 17.17 8.47 -3.18
C MET A 1 15.74 7.89 -3.17
N LEU A 2 15.29 7.11 -4.17
CA LEU A 2 13.99 6.43 -4.14
C LEU A 2 14.03 5.01 -3.52
N SER A 3 15.20 4.35 -3.47
CA SER A 3 15.31 2.94 -3.05
C SER A 3 15.11 2.70 -1.55
N LEU A 4 15.46 3.67 -0.69
CA LEU A 4 15.32 3.57 0.76
C LEU A 4 13.89 3.78 1.26
N PHE A 5 13.05 4.48 0.49
CA PHE A 5 11.68 4.79 0.91
C PHE A 5 10.79 3.53 0.84
N CYS A 6 10.94 2.71 -0.21
CA CYS A 6 10.12 1.51 -0.41
C CYS A 6 10.30 0.46 0.69
N PHE A 7 11.52 0.28 1.20
CA PHE A 7 11.79 -0.80 2.17
C PHE A 7 11.03 -0.59 3.49
N ARG A 8 10.94 0.66 3.98
CA ARG A 8 10.18 0.98 5.18
C ARG A 8 8.70 0.67 5.03
N TRP A 9 8.12 0.93 3.86
CA TRP A 9 6.72 0.63 3.59
C TRP A 9 6.44 -0.85 3.36
N ILE A 10 7.39 -1.61 2.84
CA ILE A 10 7.28 -3.08 2.79
C ILE A 10 7.22 -3.66 4.21
N ILE A 11 8.09 -3.22 5.13
CA ILE A 11 8.01 -3.66 6.53
C ILE A 11 6.66 -3.28 7.16
N HIS A 12 6.17 -2.08 6.86
CA HIS A 12 4.84 -1.66 7.32
C HIS A 12 3.75 -2.59 6.82
N ALA A 13 3.74 -2.94 5.54
CA ALA A 13 2.79 -3.89 4.95
C ALA A 13 2.87 -5.28 5.59
N MET A 14 4.08 -5.78 5.88
CA MET A 14 4.28 -7.08 6.56
C MET A 14 3.71 -7.07 7.99
N LYS A 15 3.98 -6.01 8.76
CA LYS A 15 3.42 -5.84 10.11
C LYS A 15 1.90 -5.73 10.08
N TYR A 16 1.36 -4.99 9.12
CA TYR A 16 -0.08 -4.85 8.94
C TYR A 16 -0.75 -6.19 8.59
N GLU A 17 -0.14 -6.99 7.71
CA GLU A 17 -0.64 -8.33 7.38
C GLU A 17 -0.61 -9.29 8.58
N LEU A 18 0.40 -9.20 9.46
CA LEU A 18 0.42 -9.97 10.72
C LEU A 18 -0.73 -9.56 11.65
N GLN A 19 -1.08 -8.28 11.73
CA GLN A 19 -2.22 -7.80 12.51
C GLN A 19 -3.54 -8.35 11.96
N ILE A 20 -3.72 -8.34 10.63
CA ILE A 20 -4.91 -8.90 9.98
C ILE A 20 -5.07 -10.39 10.31
N ARG A 21 -3.97 -11.16 10.26
CA ARG A 21 -3.98 -12.61 10.60
C ARG A 21 -4.18 -12.89 12.08
N GLY A 22 -3.66 -12.00 12.94
CA GLY A 22 -3.67 -12.15 14.39
C GLY A 22 -5.05 -11.99 15.00
N GLY A 23 -5.94 -11.20 14.39
CA GLY A 23 -7.25 -10.90 14.95
C GLY A 23 -7.11 -10.35 16.38
N ASN A 24 -7.67 -11.06 17.37
CA ASN A 24 -7.59 -10.70 18.80
C ASN A 24 -6.31 -11.17 19.51
N LYS A 25 -5.39 -11.86 18.82
CA LYS A 25 -4.12 -12.32 19.40
C LYS A 25 -3.12 -11.15 19.47
N PRO A 26 -2.18 -11.16 20.44
CA PRO A 26 -1.12 -10.16 20.48
C PRO A 26 -0.35 -10.17 19.16
N ALA A 27 0.02 -8.98 18.68
CA ALA A 27 0.73 -8.83 17.42
C ALA A 27 2.04 -9.64 17.46
N ARG A 28 2.14 -10.65 16.60
CA ARG A 28 3.38 -11.42 16.44
C ARG A 28 4.44 -10.48 15.89
N ASP A 29 5.59 -10.42 16.56
CA ASP A 29 6.66 -9.53 16.10
C ASP A 29 7.33 -10.10 14.85
N LEU A 30 7.55 -9.22 13.86
CA LEU A 30 8.18 -9.56 12.58
C LEU A 30 9.58 -10.14 12.79
N TYR A 31 10.33 -9.63 13.78
CA TYR A 31 11.71 -10.05 14.04
C TYR A 31 11.83 -11.43 14.68
N GLN A 32 10.72 -12.02 15.13
CA GLN A 32 10.67 -13.36 15.72
C GLN A 32 10.34 -14.44 14.68
N LEU A 33 10.09 -14.04 13.43
CA LEU A 33 9.79 -14.97 12.35
C LEU A 33 11.07 -15.62 11.81
N SER A 34 10.98 -16.91 11.50
CA SER A 34 12.03 -17.61 10.76
C SER A 34 12.17 -17.05 9.33
N PRO A 35 13.34 -17.21 8.67
CA PRO A 35 13.52 -16.75 7.30
C PRO A 35 12.46 -17.26 6.31
N THR A 36 11.98 -18.49 6.50
CA THR A 36 10.90 -19.07 5.69
C THR A 36 9.56 -18.37 5.92
N GLU A 37 9.22 -18.06 7.17
CA GLU A 37 7.99 -17.32 7.50
C GLU A 37 8.02 -15.88 6.98
N VAL A 38 9.18 -15.20 7.08
CA VAL A 38 9.38 -13.86 6.51
C VAL A 38 9.19 -13.91 4.99
N LYS A 39 9.78 -14.90 4.31
CA LYS A 39 9.62 -15.09 2.87
C LYS A 39 8.15 -15.31 2.49
N GLN A 40 7.45 -16.18 3.21
CA GLN A 40 6.04 -16.44 2.94
C GLN A 40 5.18 -15.19 3.15
N LEU A 41 5.39 -14.47 4.25
CA LEU A 41 4.71 -13.21 4.55
C LEU A 41 4.95 -12.15 3.47
N LEU A 42 6.18 -12.06 2.94
CA LEU A 42 6.51 -11.18 1.84
C LEU A 42 5.75 -11.55 0.56
N LEU A 43 5.75 -12.83 0.17
CA LEU A 43 4.99 -13.30 -0.99
C LEU A 43 3.50 -12.99 -0.84
N ASP A 44 2.97 -13.15 0.37
CA ASP A 44 1.57 -12.95 0.69
C ASP A 44 1.10 -11.48 0.55
N ILE A 45 1.94 -10.51 0.92
CA ILE A 45 1.64 -9.09 0.71
C ILE A 45 1.87 -8.68 -0.75
N LEU A 46 2.82 -9.33 -1.43
CA LEU A 46 3.11 -9.06 -2.83
C LEU A 46 2.07 -9.65 -3.79
N GLN A 47 1.20 -10.56 -3.35
CA GLN A 47 0.13 -11.07 -4.20
C GLN A 47 -1.13 -10.18 -4.11
N PRO A 48 -1.56 -9.53 -5.21
CA PRO A 48 -2.71 -8.63 -5.20
C PRO A 48 -4.06 -9.33 -5.00
N GLN A 49 -4.13 -10.64 -5.25
CA GLN A 49 -5.38 -11.40 -5.37
C GLN A 49 -5.60 -12.41 -4.22
N ARG A 50 -5.17 -12.10 -3.00
CA ARG A 50 -5.57 -12.93 -1.85
C ARG A 50 -7.08 -12.79 -1.62
N ASN A 51 -7.83 -13.73 -2.20
CA ASN A 51 -9.27 -13.88 -2.04
C ASN A 51 -9.62 -13.86 -0.55
N GLY A 52 -10.59 -13.02 -0.14
CA GLY A 52 -11.08 -12.94 1.24
C GLY A 52 -10.56 -11.77 2.10
N ARG A 53 -9.65 -10.92 1.61
CA ARG A 53 -9.25 -9.70 2.34
C ARG A 53 -10.32 -8.60 2.16
N CYS A 54 -10.72 -7.94 3.25
CA CYS A 54 -11.64 -6.79 3.16
C CYS A 54 -11.01 -5.61 2.42
N TRP A 55 -11.83 -4.73 1.84
CA TRP A 55 -11.39 -3.60 1.01
C TRP A 55 -10.41 -2.65 1.73
N LEU A 56 -10.69 -2.32 3.00
CA LEU A 56 -9.81 -1.45 3.80
C LEU A 56 -8.41 -2.04 3.95
N ASN A 57 -8.32 -3.34 4.24
CA ASN A 57 -7.06 -4.04 4.39
C ASN A 57 -6.27 -4.09 3.08
N ARG A 58 -6.96 -4.30 1.96
CA ARG A 58 -6.34 -4.26 0.63
C ARG A 58 -5.78 -2.87 0.32
N ARG A 59 -6.54 -1.81 0.58
CA ARG A 59 -6.10 -0.43 0.36
C ARG A 59 -4.85 -0.06 1.16
N GLN A 60 -4.76 -0.46 2.42
CA GLN A 60 -3.58 -0.17 3.26
C GLN A 60 -2.32 -0.88 2.76
N ILE A 61 -2.44 -2.14 2.34
CA ILE A 61 -1.32 -2.90 1.76
C ILE A 61 -0.92 -2.31 0.41
N ASP A 62 -1.87 -2.08 -0.49
CA ASP A 62 -1.60 -1.54 -1.81
C ASP A 62 -0.97 -0.14 -1.73
N GLY A 63 -1.46 0.72 -0.82
CA GLY A 63 -0.84 2.03 -0.55
C GLY A 63 0.60 1.91 -0.04
N SER A 64 0.86 0.98 0.87
CA SER A 64 2.23 0.72 1.36
C SER A 64 3.15 0.20 0.25
N LEU A 65 2.61 -0.50 -0.74
CA LEU A 65 3.37 -1.04 -1.87
C LEU A 65 3.40 -0.07 -3.07
N ASN A 66 2.86 1.15 -2.93
CA ASN A 66 2.66 2.11 -4.03
C ASN A 66 1.96 1.49 -5.25
N ARG A 67 1.03 0.56 -5.00
CA ARG A 67 0.22 -0.07 -6.05
C ARG A 67 -0.97 0.81 -6.36
N THR A 68 -1.14 1.06 -7.65
CA THR A 68 -2.29 1.78 -8.18
C THR A 68 -3.20 0.83 -8.93
N PRO A 69 -4.51 1.11 -8.99
CA PRO A 69 -5.40 0.41 -9.90
C PRO A 69 -4.92 0.49 -11.36
N PRO A 70 -5.36 -0.43 -12.24
CA PRO A 70 -5.18 -0.27 -13.68
C PRO A 70 -5.69 1.10 -14.15
N GLU A 71 -5.00 1.69 -15.14
CA GLU A 71 -5.35 3.00 -15.75
C GLU A 71 -5.30 4.20 -14.79
N PHE A 72 -4.74 4.05 -13.58
CA PHE A 72 -4.73 5.12 -12.59
C PHE A 72 -4.12 6.41 -13.14
N TYR A 73 -2.94 6.33 -13.76
CA TYR A 73 -2.26 7.51 -14.30
C TYR A 73 -3.00 8.11 -15.49
N ASP A 74 -3.57 7.29 -16.38
CA ASP A 74 -4.37 7.77 -17.52
C ASP A 74 -5.58 8.56 -17.04
N ARG A 75 -6.26 8.06 -16.00
CA ARG A 75 -7.41 8.75 -15.38
C ARG A 75 -6.99 10.04 -14.67
N VAL A 76 -5.86 10.03 -13.96
CA VAL A 76 -5.31 11.24 -13.34
C VAL A 76 -4.98 12.27 -14.42
N TRP A 77 -4.35 11.85 -15.51
CA TRP A 77 -4.01 12.72 -16.62
C TRP A 77 -5.26 13.36 -17.26
N GLN A 78 -6.31 12.58 -17.52
CA GLN A 78 -7.58 13.09 -18.04
C GLN A 78 -8.24 14.14 -17.12
N ILE A 79 -8.09 14.02 -15.80
CA ILE A 79 -8.59 15.02 -14.86
C ILE A 79 -7.79 16.31 -15.01
N LEU A 80 -6.46 16.19 -15.04
CA LEU A 80 -5.55 17.33 -15.14
C LEU A 80 -5.75 18.11 -16.44
N GLU A 81 -5.96 17.42 -17.57
CA GLU A 81 -6.30 18.06 -18.86
C GLU A 81 -7.59 18.88 -18.80
N ARG A 82 -8.55 18.50 -17.94
CA ARG A 82 -9.84 19.20 -17.77
C ARG A 82 -9.80 20.31 -16.72
N THR A 83 -8.68 20.49 -16.04
CA THR A 83 -8.49 21.51 -14.99
C THR A 83 -7.38 22.49 -15.36
N PRO A 84 -7.56 23.33 -16.41
CA PRO A 84 -6.51 24.22 -16.91
C PRO A 84 -6.09 25.30 -15.89
N ASN A 85 -6.94 25.59 -14.91
CA ASN A 85 -6.64 26.52 -13.82
C ASN A 85 -5.99 25.83 -12.62
N GLY A 86 -5.62 24.55 -12.71
CA GLY A 86 -5.12 23.75 -11.60
C GLY A 86 -6.22 23.21 -10.67
N ILE A 87 -5.82 22.66 -9.53
CA ILE A 87 -6.70 22.03 -8.53
C ILE A 87 -6.41 22.57 -7.13
N ILE A 88 -7.42 22.59 -6.24
CA ILE A 88 -7.25 22.99 -4.84
C ILE A 88 -7.30 21.74 -3.95
N VAL A 89 -6.23 21.49 -3.19
CA VAL A 89 -6.12 20.36 -2.25
C VAL A 89 -5.85 20.91 -0.86
N ALA A 90 -6.75 20.63 0.09
CA ALA A 90 -6.66 21.11 1.48
C ALA A 90 -6.41 22.64 1.58
N GLY A 91 -7.11 23.43 0.75
CA GLY A 91 -6.97 24.89 0.70
C GLY A 91 -5.73 25.40 -0.04
N ARG A 92 -4.87 24.51 -0.54
CA ARG A 92 -3.69 24.88 -1.34
C ARG A 92 -3.98 24.74 -2.82
N HIS A 93 -3.75 25.82 -3.57
CA HIS A 93 -3.81 25.81 -5.02
C HIS A 93 -2.57 25.11 -5.60
N LEU A 94 -2.81 24.12 -6.46
CA LEU A 94 -1.82 23.39 -7.23
C LEU A 94 -2.04 23.79 -8.70
N PRO A 95 -1.20 24.66 -9.27
CA PRO A 95 -1.29 25.00 -10.68
C PRO A 95 -0.97 23.79 -11.55
N GLN A 96 -1.50 23.82 -12.78
CA GLN A 96 -1.27 22.80 -13.81
C GLN A 96 0.11 22.95 -14.45
#